data_AF-A0A2V7IYJ5-F1
#
_entry.id   AF-A0A2V7IYJ5-F1
#
_cell.length_a   1.000
_cell.length_b   1.000
_cell.length_c   1.000
_cell.angle_alpha   90.00
_cell.angle_beta   90.00
_cell.angle_gamma   90.00
#
_symmetry.space_group_name_H-M   'P 1'
#
loop_
_entity.id
_entity.type
_entity.pdbx_description
1 polymer ?
#
loop_
_entity_poly.entity_id
_entity_poly.type
_entity_poly.pdbx_seq_one_letter_code
_entity_poly.pdbx_strand_id
1 'polypeptide(L)'
;MTCITCYVALVPLSLGGRSAPARFPVDFRIDPDLCVACLACVRVCPADAVAVEGSQVRIVDEACTRCGLCLPACPHDAIVAMGDVTRALELAIDGRAALILSVESAAYFYPATPEQVVNACYAAGFRTVHRGVLGDELVAREYLALWADDGWGTVIRSTCPVIVETVRAQYPELIPYLAPIATPIAAEARYLKGMYGAGTQVVYAGVCITEGGPDVEAAITLDELTTLLERRGVRIDQQAPYFSRLPEERRRHWSTAGGLPLELLREESHASRRFRKVRGLGALGGIARAVAVDRIELGFVDILPCEGCLDHPLLGPKDELFRRREIVGATEPTRALEPVVDEGVAQRVRVGEAFFVRPPTNQPQAEQAEAILEQIGLAPNGRPWDCGACGYATCQAFAEAAAVGRTTLKSCPPYLDKQATQAQLQAAEDALTGLATFRVLRDRLASEVARSDRTGQPFAVLFVDLDNFKQVNDQFGHEAGNEVLRRAALECGTHIRTTDLAARYGGDEFVMVLVHTGVEGALGVAEKVRAGVEGMGRRVGYPAGLVTVSIGVAEFAPGVGPAAEDVLVAADRALYRAKAAGRNQVATGER
;
A
#
# COMPACT_ATOMS: atom_id res chain seq x y z
N MET A 1 7.38 -36.45 36.06
CA MET A 1 7.66 -35.04 36.42
C MET A 1 9.13 -34.74 36.15
N THR A 2 9.42 -34.31 34.93
CA THR A 2 10.64 -33.58 34.57
C THR A 2 10.20 -32.67 33.44
N CYS A 3 10.02 -31.40 33.80
CA CYS A 3 9.35 -30.39 33.00
C CYS A 3 10.26 -29.96 31.83
N ILE A 4 9.66 -29.66 30.67
CA ILE A 4 10.32 -29.11 29.46
C ILE A 4 10.89 -27.69 29.70
N THR A 5 10.92 -27.19 30.94
CA THR A 5 11.49 -25.88 31.30
C THR A 5 13.03 -25.84 31.47
N CYS A 6 13.78 -26.93 31.21
CA CYS A 6 15.22 -26.96 31.52
C CYS A 6 16.20 -27.16 30.34
N TYR A 7 15.76 -27.20 29.08
CA TYR A 7 16.69 -27.22 27.93
C TYR A 7 16.95 -25.82 27.34
N VAL A 8 17.30 -24.87 28.20
CA VAL A 8 18.10 -23.70 27.79
C VAL A 8 19.55 -24.04 28.18
N ALA A 9 20.18 -24.90 27.40
CA ALA A 9 21.61 -25.07 27.49
C ALA A 9 22.27 -23.79 26.97
N LEU A 10 22.83 -23.01 27.90
CA LEU A 10 23.76 -21.92 27.65
C LEU A 10 24.92 -22.45 26.79
N VAL A 11 24.83 -22.29 25.48
CA VAL A 11 25.99 -22.44 24.59
C VAL A 11 26.93 -21.28 24.91
N PRO A 12 28.21 -21.52 25.22
CA PRO A 12 29.14 -20.46 25.57
C PRO A 12 29.30 -19.51 24.36
N LEU A 13 29.00 -18.23 24.61
CA LEU A 13 29.31 -17.10 23.74
C LEU A 13 30.82 -17.05 23.51
N SER A 14 31.29 -17.67 22.43
CA SER A 14 32.55 -17.25 21.82
C SER A 14 32.25 -16.06 20.89
N LEU A 15 32.62 -14.88 21.39
CA LEU A 15 32.65 -13.64 20.64
C LEU A 15 33.70 -13.77 19.53
N GLY A 16 33.26 -13.73 18.27
CA GLY A 16 34.20 -13.76 17.14
C GLY A 16 33.63 -14.18 15.80
N GLY A 17 32.39 -13.85 15.48
CA GLY A 17 31.83 -14.06 14.15
C GLY A 17 30.93 -12.90 13.79
N ARG A 18 31.44 -11.96 12.97
CA ARG A 18 30.59 -10.99 12.29
C ARG A 18 29.47 -11.76 11.61
N SER A 19 28.21 -11.46 11.93
CA SER A 19 27.07 -11.91 11.14
C SER A 19 27.30 -11.45 9.70
N ALA A 20 27.69 -12.37 8.82
CA ALA A 20 27.78 -12.08 7.40
C ALA A 20 26.38 -11.67 6.92
N PRO A 21 26.22 -10.54 6.21
CA PRO A 21 24.94 -10.17 5.63
C PRO A 21 24.51 -11.26 4.64
N ALA A 22 23.22 -11.59 4.63
CA ALA A 22 22.62 -12.52 3.67
C ALA A 22 22.99 -12.08 2.24
N ARG A 23 23.60 -12.98 1.47
CA ARG A 23 24.43 -12.62 0.31
C ARG A 23 23.82 -13.02 -1.04
N PHE A 24 22.49 -12.99 -1.18
CA PHE A 24 21.81 -13.20 -2.47
C PHE A 24 20.58 -12.29 -2.63
N PRO A 25 20.41 -11.60 -3.78
CA PRO A 25 19.31 -10.66 -4.00
C PRO A 25 18.07 -11.41 -4.49
N VAL A 26 17.40 -12.12 -3.59
CA VAL A 26 16.02 -12.53 -3.86
C VAL A 26 15.14 -11.33 -3.61
N ASP A 27 14.53 -10.78 -4.66
CA ASP A 27 13.90 -9.46 -4.62
C ASP A 27 12.51 -9.51 -5.25
N PHE A 28 11.56 -8.78 -4.68
CA PHE A 28 10.29 -8.51 -5.33
C PHE A 28 10.31 -7.05 -5.76
N ARG A 29 10.26 -6.80 -7.07
CA ARG A 29 10.29 -5.45 -7.62
C ARG A 29 8.98 -5.08 -8.27
N ILE A 30 8.74 -3.78 -8.30
CA ILE A 30 7.63 -3.18 -9.03
C ILE A 30 8.23 -2.49 -10.27
N ASP A 31 7.76 -2.89 -11.44
CA ASP A 31 8.04 -2.20 -12.70
C ASP A 31 7.25 -0.88 -12.74
N PRO A 32 7.93 0.28 -12.73
CA PRO A 32 7.26 1.58 -12.74
C PRO A 32 6.54 1.88 -14.04
N ASP A 33 6.91 1.25 -15.15
CA ASP A 33 6.30 1.48 -16.46
C ASP A 33 4.95 0.74 -16.60
N LEU A 34 4.76 -0.33 -15.83
CA LEU A 34 3.51 -1.10 -15.76
C LEU A 34 2.63 -0.71 -14.56
N CYS A 35 3.20 -0.16 -13.50
CA CYS A 35 2.47 0.14 -12.27
C CYS A 35 1.61 1.40 -12.39
N VAL A 36 0.29 1.24 -12.31
CA VAL A 36 -0.68 2.36 -12.27
C VAL A 36 -1.09 2.79 -10.85
N ALA A 37 -0.36 2.33 -9.83
CA ALA A 37 -0.63 2.62 -8.41
C ALA A 37 -2.08 2.31 -7.94
N CYS A 38 -2.68 1.21 -8.42
CA CYS A 38 -4.03 0.77 -7.99
C CYS A 38 -4.11 0.22 -6.54
N LEU A 39 -2.96 0.13 -5.87
CA LEU A 39 -2.77 -0.28 -4.47
C LEU A 39 -3.24 -1.71 -4.15
N ALA A 40 -3.43 -2.57 -5.16
CA ALA A 40 -3.82 -3.97 -4.94
C ALA A 40 -2.79 -4.74 -4.13
N CYS A 41 -1.51 -4.52 -4.40
CA CYS A 41 -0.40 -5.10 -3.64
C CYS A 41 -0.36 -4.64 -2.17
N VAL A 42 -0.73 -3.39 -1.88
CA VAL A 42 -0.82 -2.87 -0.50
C VAL A 42 -1.90 -3.63 0.26
N ARG A 43 -3.09 -3.80 -0.34
CA ARG A 43 -4.24 -4.47 0.30
C ARG A 43 -3.97 -5.92 0.69
N VAL A 44 -3.12 -6.63 -0.06
CA VAL A 44 -2.85 -8.05 0.17
C VAL A 44 -1.54 -8.30 0.92
N CYS A 45 -0.73 -7.28 1.19
CA CYS A 45 0.56 -7.46 1.83
C CYS A 45 0.36 -7.70 3.34
N PRO A 46 0.69 -8.90 3.87
CA PRO A 46 0.51 -9.20 5.28
C PRO A 46 1.60 -8.57 6.17
N ALA A 47 2.64 -8.00 5.56
CA ALA A 47 3.79 -7.42 6.26
C ALA A 47 3.84 -5.89 6.21
N ASP A 48 2.83 -5.28 5.59
CA ASP A 48 2.82 -3.86 5.25
C ASP A 48 4.14 -3.41 4.59
N ALA A 49 4.72 -4.30 3.79
CA ALA A 49 6.04 -4.10 3.18
C ALA A 49 5.97 -3.32 1.86
N VAL A 50 4.81 -2.77 1.50
CA VAL A 50 4.63 -1.99 0.28
C VAL A 50 4.50 -0.52 0.65
N ALA A 51 5.44 0.28 0.16
CA ALA A 51 5.45 1.73 0.36
C ALA A 51 4.84 2.46 -0.86
N VAL A 52 4.19 3.59 -0.59
CA VAL A 52 3.47 4.43 -1.56
C VAL A 52 3.89 5.89 -1.35
N GLU A 53 4.43 6.51 -2.39
CA GLU A 53 4.81 7.92 -2.39
C GLU A 53 4.29 8.58 -3.68
N GLY A 54 3.18 9.33 -3.56
CA GLY A 54 2.48 9.87 -4.73
C GLY A 54 1.96 8.74 -5.63
N SER A 55 2.40 8.69 -6.88
CA SER A 55 2.08 7.62 -7.84
C SER A 55 3.11 6.48 -7.83
N GLN A 56 4.17 6.57 -7.05
CA GLN A 56 5.21 5.55 -7.01
C GLN A 56 4.89 4.52 -5.92
N VAL A 57 4.91 3.24 -6.30
CA VAL A 57 4.76 2.11 -5.38
C VAL A 57 6.05 1.30 -5.39
N ARG A 58 6.57 0.94 -4.22
CA ARG A 58 7.78 0.12 -4.08
C ARG A 58 7.63 -0.92 -2.98
N ILE A 59 8.36 -2.03 -3.10
CA ILE A 59 8.45 -3.03 -2.03
C ILE A 59 9.67 -2.70 -1.17
N VAL A 60 9.48 -2.69 0.14
CA VAL A 60 10.52 -2.45 1.15
C VAL A 60 11.13 -3.80 1.51
N ASP A 61 12.34 -4.05 1.02
CA ASP A 61 12.97 -5.38 1.08
C ASP A 61 13.14 -5.92 2.49
N GLU A 62 13.51 -5.05 3.42
CA GLU A 62 13.76 -5.40 4.82
C GLU A 62 12.48 -5.75 5.58
N ALA A 63 11.31 -5.31 5.10
CA ALA A 63 10.01 -5.65 5.67
C ALA A 63 9.34 -6.82 4.93
N CYS A 64 9.74 -7.10 3.69
CA CYS A 64 9.11 -8.11 2.85
C CYS A 64 9.42 -9.53 3.32
N THR A 65 8.40 -10.28 3.74
CA THR A 65 8.50 -11.71 4.08
C THR A 65 8.51 -12.62 2.86
N ARG A 66 8.53 -12.05 1.64
CA ARG A 66 8.62 -12.76 0.35
C ARG A 66 7.50 -13.80 0.13
N CYS A 67 6.32 -13.55 0.71
CA CYS A 67 5.16 -14.45 0.57
C CYS A 67 4.55 -14.49 -0.84
N GLY A 68 4.85 -13.49 -1.68
CA GLY A 68 4.41 -13.41 -3.06
C GLY A 68 2.93 -13.12 -3.29
N LEU A 69 2.11 -12.90 -2.25
CA LEU A 69 0.67 -12.62 -2.39
C LEU A 69 0.37 -11.41 -3.28
N CYS A 70 1.31 -10.47 -3.41
CA CYS A 70 1.20 -9.30 -4.27
C CYS A 70 1.25 -9.64 -5.77
N LEU A 71 1.89 -10.74 -6.18
CA LEU A 71 2.03 -11.14 -7.59
C LEU A 71 0.67 -11.35 -8.27
N PRO A 72 -0.16 -12.32 -7.87
CA PRO A 72 -1.46 -12.56 -8.51
C PRO A 72 -2.47 -11.44 -8.19
N ALA A 73 -2.19 -10.57 -7.21
CA ALA A 73 -3.04 -9.44 -6.88
C ALA A 73 -2.81 -8.24 -7.81
N CYS A 74 -1.68 -8.18 -8.52
CA CYS A 74 -1.37 -7.11 -9.45
C CYS A 74 -2.04 -7.38 -10.81
N PRO A 75 -3.09 -6.63 -11.21
CA PRO A 75 -3.77 -6.90 -12.48
C PRO A 75 -3.03 -6.34 -13.71
N HIS A 76 -1.83 -5.77 -13.52
CA HIS A 76 -1.03 -5.14 -14.57
C HIS A 76 0.32 -5.86 -14.78
N ASP A 77 0.51 -7.01 -14.12
CA ASP A 77 1.77 -7.78 -14.14
C ASP A 77 3.02 -6.95 -13.78
N ALA A 78 2.83 -5.84 -13.05
CA ALA A 78 3.88 -4.92 -12.69
C ALA A 78 4.80 -5.43 -11.56
N ILE A 79 4.55 -6.62 -11.00
CA ILE A 79 5.36 -7.16 -9.89
C ILE A 79 6.13 -8.37 -10.39
N VAL A 80 7.44 -8.35 -10.19
CA VAL A 80 8.35 -9.41 -10.61
C VAL A 80 9.07 -9.94 -9.39
N ALA A 81 9.11 -11.27 -9.25
CA ALA A 81 9.98 -11.94 -8.29
C ALA A 81 11.25 -12.36 -9.01
N MET A 82 12.40 -12.00 -8.43
CA MET A 82 13.70 -12.30 -8.97
C MET A 82 14.52 -13.08 -7.95
N GLY A 83 15.19 -14.11 -8.41
CA GLY A 83 16.24 -14.82 -7.71
C GLY A 83 17.61 -14.46 -8.27
N ASP A 84 18.58 -15.35 -8.07
CA ASP A 84 19.95 -15.16 -8.55
C ASP A 84 20.24 -16.00 -9.81
N VAL A 85 19.55 -15.66 -10.91
CA VAL A 85 19.70 -16.36 -12.20
C VAL A 85 21.12 -16.26 -12.76
N THR A 86 21.83 -15.17 -12.46
CA THR A 86 23.22 -14.98 -12.90
C THR A 86 24.12 -16.00 -12.21
N ARG A 87 24.03 -16.12 -10.88
CA ARG A 87 24.81 -17.11 -10.12
C ARG A 87 24.43 -18.54 -10.49
N ALA A 88 23.14 -18.83 -10.68
CA ALA A 88 22.69 -20.14 -11.12
C ALA A 88 23.28 -20.52 -12.49
N LEU A 89 23.32 -19.57 -13.44
CA LEU A 89 23.92 -19.78 -14.76
C LEU A 89 25.43 -20.04 -14.68
N GLU A 90 26.17 -19.27 -13.87
CA GLU A 90 27.60 -19.52 -13.61
C GLU A 90 27.83 -20.94 -13.09
N LEU A 91 27.06 -21.34 -12.08
CA LEU A 91 27.16 -22.65 -11.44
C LEU A 91 26.80 -23.82 -12.38
N ALA A 92 25.84 -23.61 -13.28
CA ALA A 92 25.50 -24.56 -14.32
C ALA A 92 26.62 -24.69 -15.37
N ILE A 93 27.23 -23.58 -15.79
CA ILE A 93 28.36 -23.57 -16.74
C ILE A 93 29.57 -24.30 -16.16
N ASP A 94 29.83 -24.12 -14.86
CA ASP A 94 30.90 -24.79 -14.12
C ASP A 94 30.77 -26.32 -14.11
N GLY A 95 29.59 -26.87 -14.42
CA GLY A 95 29.37 -28.32 -14.56
C GLY A 95 29.37 -29.11 -13.25
N ARG A 96 29.45 -28.44 -12.09
CA ARG A 96 29.66 -29.08 -10.78
C ARG A 96 28.50 -28.92 -9.81
N ALA A 97 27.54 -28.05 -10.10
CA ALA A 97 26.44 -27.77 -9.20
C ALA A 97 25.35 -28.84 -9.22
N ALA A 98 24.82 -29.15 -8.04
CA ALA A 98 23.59 -29.91 -7.87
C ALA A 98 22.39 -28.96 -7.95
N LEU A 99 21.34 -29.37 -8.66
CA LEU A 99 20.06 -28.65 -8.72
C LEU A 99 19.03 -29.37 -7.85
N ILE A 100 18.39 -28.65 -6.94
CA ILE A 100 17.14 -29.04 -6.30
C ILE A 100 16.02 -28.39 -7.10
N LEU A 101 15.34 -29.18 -7.92
CA LEU A 101 14.21 -28.78 -8.74
C LEU A 101 12.91 -29.13 -8.01
N SER A 102 12.13 -28.12 -7.67
CA SER A 102 10.90 -28.32 -6.91
C SER A 102 9.84 -29.09 -7.71
N VAL A 103 8.92 -29.78 -7.02
CA VAL A 103 7.89 -30.62 -7.66
C VAL A 103 6.91 -29.80 -8.50
N GLU A 104 6.72 -28.53 -8.16
CA GLU A 104 5.85 -27.60 -8.88
C GLU A 104 6.27 -27.39 -10.34
N SER A 105 7.54 -27.70 -10.68
CA SER A 105 8.03 -27.69 -12.05
C SER A 105 7.22 -28.57 -12.99
N ALA A 106 6.66 -29.69 -12.51
CA ALA A 106 5.81 -30.57 -13.32
C ALA A 106 4.52 -29.88 -13.78
N ALA A 107 3.93 -29.05 -12.92
CA ALA A 107 2.75 -28.26 -13.28
C ALA A 107 3.12 -27.05 -14.16
N TYR A 108 4.23 -26.38 -13.85
CA TYR A 108 4.68 -25.17 -14.53
C TYR A 108 5.07 -25.44 -15.99
N PHE A 109 5.83 -26.50 -16.25
CA PHE A 109 6.32 -26.83 -17.60
C PHE A 109 5.38 -27.73 -18.41
N TYR A 110 4.19 -28.05 -17.91
CA TYR A 110 3.21 -28.85 -18.63
C TYR A 110 2.86 -28.21 -20.00
N PRO A 111 2.85 -28.96 -21.12
CA PRO A 111 2.73 -30.42 -21.22
C PRO A 111 4.05 -31.21 -21.25
N ALA A 112 5.21 -30.58 -21.00
CA ALA A 112 6.46 -31.33 -20.91
C ALA A 112 6.43 -32.32 -19.75
N THR A 113 7.00 -33.52 -19.95
CA THR A 113 7.07 -34.51 -18.86
C THR A 113 8.14 -34.12 -17.83
N PRO A 114 8.00 -34.55 -16.57
CA PRO A 114 9.03 -34.42 -15.54
C PRO A 114 10.44 -34.80 -16.02
N GLU A 115 10.56 -35.87 -16.81
CA GLU A 115 11.80 -36.35 -17.39
C GLU A 115 12.39 -35.37 -18.39
N GLN A 116 11.57 -34.74 -19.23
CA GLN A 116 12.04 -33.74 -20.19
C GLN A 116 12.64 -32.53 -19.47
N VAL A 117 11.99 -32.06 -18.42
CA VAL A 117 12.48 -30.92 -17.62
C VAL A 117 13.81 -31.28 -16.94
N VAL A 118 13.91 -32.47 -16.35
CA VAL A 118 15.16 -32.94 -15.72
C VAL A 118 16.28 -33.10 -16.76
N ASN A 119 15.98 -33.67 -17.93
CA ASN A 119 16.93 -33.79 -19.03
C ASN A 119 17.41 -32.42 -19.52
N ALA A 120 16.52 -31.43 -19.60
CA ALA A 120 16.88 -30.07 -19.95
C ALA A 120 17.84 -29.46 -18.91
N CYS A 121 17.62 -29.70 -17.62
CA CYS A 121 18.52 -29.24 -16.57
C CYS A 121 19.91 -29.90 -16.69
N TYR A 122 19.98 -31.20 -17.01
CA TYR A 122 21.26 -31.84 -17.32
C TYR A 122 21.95 -31.22 -18.54
N ALA A 123 21.21 -31.03 -19.63
CA ALA A 123 21.73 -30.40 -20.85
C ALA A 123 22.21 -28.97 -20.62
N ALA A 124 21.61 -28.25 -19.66
CA ALA A 124 22.03 -26.92 -19.26
C ALA A 124 23.37 -26.91 -18.50
N GLY A 125 23.78 -28.04 -17.91
CA GLY A 125 25.10 -28.21 -17.28
C GLY A 125 25.07 -28.61 -15.81
N PHE A 126 23.90 -28.81 -15.19
CA PHE A 126 23.85 -29.27 -13.80
C PHE A 126 24.42 -30.69 -13.66
N ARG A 127 25.25 -30.91 -12.64
CA ARG A 127 25.91 -32.20 -12.38
C ARG A 127 24.89 -33.26 -12.00
N THR A 128 23.95 -32.91 -11.13
CA THR A 128 22.87 -33.79 -10.66
C THR A 128 21.60 -32.95 -10.47
N VAL A 129 20.44 -33.56 -10.67
CA VAL A 129 19.14 -32.92 -10.50
C VAL A 129 18.31 -33.77 -9.53
N HIS A 130 17.86 -33.15 -8.45
CA HIS A 130 17.06 -33.74 -7.39
C HIS A 130 15.70 -33.06 -7.31
N ARG A 131 14.69 -33.76 -6.78
CA ARG A 131 13.27 -33.34 -6.84
C ARG A 131 12.72 -32.76 -5.54
N GLY A 132 13.56 -32.50 -4.53
CA GLY A 132 13.10 -32.00 -3.21
C GLY A 132 12.57 -33.07 -2.25
N VAL A 133 12.49 -34.33 -2.70
CA VAL A 133 11.90 -35.45 -1.94
C VAL A 133 12.77 -35.85 -0.74
N LEU A 134 14.09 -35.77 -0.88
CA LEU A 134 15.03 -36.20 0.15
C LEU A 134 14.93 -35.28 1.36
N GLY A 135 14.83 -33.98 1.12
CA GLY A 135 14.60 -32.97 2.15
C GLY A 135 13.33 -33.21 2.94
N ASP A 136 12.24 -33.49 2.24
CA ASP A 136 10.93 -33.80 2.84
C ASP A 136 11.01 -35.02 3.76
N GLU A 137 11.73 -36.08 3.38
CA GLU A 137 11.88 -37.28 4.21
C GLU A 137 12.76 -37.06 5.44
N LEU A 138 13.89 -36.35 5.27
CA LEU A 138 14.79 -36.01 6.38
C LEU A 138 14.05 -35.23 7.46
N VAL A 139 13.24 -34.26 7.02
CA VAL A 139 12.41 -33.44 7.90
C VAL A 139 11.25 -34.25 8.47
N ALA A 140 10.58 -35.09 7.67
CA ALA A 140 9.47 -35.95 8.11
C ALA A 140 9.88 -36.87 9.26
N ARG A 141 11.10 -37.43 9.23
CA ARG A 141 11.63 -38.26 10.32
C ARG A 141 11.66 -37.50 11.65
N GLU A 142 12.11 -36.25 11.65
CA GLU A 142 12.14 -35.41 12.86
C GLU A 142 10.73 -35.04 13.33
N TYR A 143 9.81 -34.77 12.40
CA TYR A 143 8.41 -34.54 12.75
C TYR A 143 7.74 -35.77 13.36
N LEU A 144 8.04 -36.98 12.88
CA LEU A 144 7.56 -38.23 13.47
C LEU A 144 8.14 -38.44 14.88
N ALA A 145 9.42 -38.12 15.08
CA ALA A 145 10.05 -38.18 16.39
C ALA A 145 9.38 -37.21 17.38
N LEU A 146 9.12 -35.96 16.96
CA LEU A 146 8.35 -35.00 17.76
C LEU A 146 6.93 -35.48 18.02
N TRP A 147 6.28 -36.06 17.01
CA TRP A 147 4.91 -36.55 17.10
C TRP A 147 4.76 -37.71 18.08
N ALA A 148 5.75 -38.60 18.15
CA ALA A 148 5.75 -39.77 19.03
C ALA A 148 5.96 -39.45 20.52
N ASP A 149 6.49 -38.27 20.85
CA ASP A 149 6.46 -37.75 22.22
C ASP A 149 5.00 -37.37 22.57
N ASP A 150 4.58 -37.52 23.82
CA ASP A 150 3.23 -37.17 24.29
C ASP A 150 3.23 -35.89 25.15
N GLY A 151 4.41 -35.28 25.38
CA GLY A 151 4.63 -34.14 26.29
C GLY A 151 4.67 -32.75 25.65
N TRP A 152 4.36 -32.61 24.36
CA TRP A 152 4.39 -31.33 23.67
C TRP A 152 3.07 -30.58 23.80
N GLY A 153 3.12 -29.33 24.27
CA GLY A 153 1.93 -28.46 24.37
C GLY A 153 1.50 -27.93 23.00
N THR A 154 2.21 -26.94 22.47
CA THR A 154 1.98 -26.37 21.13
C THR A 154 3.25 -26.49 20.29
N VAL A 155 3.13 -27.02 19.08
CA VAL A 155 4.21 -27.10 18.09
C VAL A 155 3.70 -26.60 16.74
N ILE A 156 4.40 -25.65 16.14
CA ILE A 156 4.05 -25.01 14.87
C ILE A 156 5.01 -25.52 13.80
N ARG A 157 4.46 -25.99 12.68
CA ARG A 157 5.25 -26.42 11.52
C ARG A 157 6.17 -25.29 11.03
N SER A 158 7.44 -25.61 10.82
CA SER A 158 8.52 -24.71 10.38
C SER A 158 9.04 -24.99 8.98
N THR A 159 8.48 -25.96 8.24
CA THR A 159 8.99 -26.33 6.90
C THR A 159 8.73 -25.27 5.82
N CYS A 160 7.92 -24.25 6.10
CA CYS A 160 7.64 -23.17 5.16
C CYS A 160 8.40 -21.92 5.59
N PRO A 161 9.37 -21.43 4.81
CA PRO A 161 10.16 -20.29 5.23
C PRO A 161 9.34 -19.00 5.29
N VAL A 162 8.27 -18.87 4.49
CA VAL A 162 7.38 -17.72 4.58
C VAL A 162 6.72 -17.64 5.96
N ILE A 163 6.31 -18.78 6.53
CA ILE A 163 5.81 -18.84 7.92
C ILE A 163 6.92 -18.46 8.90
N VAL A 164 8.09 -19.08 8.78
CA VAL A 164 9.22 -18.83 9.68
C VAL A 164 9.61 -17.36 9.66
N GLU A 165 9.80 -16.76 8.49
CA GLU A 165 10.16 -15.34 8.35
C GLU A 165 9.07 -14.40 8.85
N THR A 166 7.80 -14.73 8.61
CA THR A 166 6.68 -13.93 9.13
C THR A 166 6.62 -14.00 10.66
N VAL A 167 6.81 -15.18 11.24
CA VAL A 167 6.89 -15.36 12.70
C VAL A 167 8.07 -14.58 13.27
N ARG A 168 9.26 -14.71 12.67
CA ARG A 168 10.47 -14.01 13.13
C ARG A 168 10.34 -12.49 13.08
N ALA A 169 9.60 -11.96 12.10
CA ALA A 169 9.47 -10.52 11.86
C ALA A 169 8.29 -9.88 12.61
N GLN A 170 7.14 -10.57 12.72
CA GLN A 170 5.87 -9.96 13.16
C GLN A 170 5.29 -10.60 14.43
N TYR A 171 5.60 -11.88 14.69
CA TYR A 171 5.06 -12.63 15.82
C TYR A 171 6.19 -13.33 16.60
N PRO A 172 7.22 -12.59 17.08
CA PRO A 172 8.39 -13.19 17.71
C PRO A 172 8.06 -14.04 18.95
N GLU A 173 6.92 -13.79 19.60
CA GLU A 173 6.36 -14.61 20.69
C GLU A 173 6.03 -16.05 20.26
N LEU A 174 5.85 -16.32 18.96
CA LEU A 174 5.61 -17.65 18.42
C LEU A 174 6.90 -18.44 18.14
N ILE A 175 8.08 -17.81 18.20
CA ILE A 175 9.37 -18.47 17.93
C ILE A 175 9.60 -19.71 18.80
N PRO A 176 9.35 -19.71 20.13
CA PRO A 176 9.54 -20.89 20.96
C PRO A 176 8.66 -22.09 20.58
N TYR A 177 7.60 -21.84 19.82
CA TYR A 177 6.64 -22.86 19.40
C TYR A 177 6.92 -23.38 17.98
N LEU A 178 7.83 -22.76 17.21
CA LEU A 178 8.26 -23.30 15.93
C LEU A 178 9.00 -24.63 16.15
N ALA A 179 8.61 -25.66 15.40
CA ALA A 179 9.32 -26.94 15.41
C ALA A 179 10.79 -26.69 15.03
N PRO A 180 11.78 -27.10 15.86
CA PRO A 180 13.20 -26.77 15.69
C PRO A 180 13.85 -27.62 14.59
N ILE A 181 13.25 -27.62 13.41
CA ILE A 181 13.54 -28.45 12.26
C ILE A 181 13.79 -27.51 11.07
N ALA A 182 14.84 -27.79 10.32
CA ALA A 182 15.20 -27.05 9.11
C ALA A 182 14.12 -27.20 8.02
N THR A 183 14.22 -26.34 7.01
CA THR A 183 13.38 -26.48 5.82
C THR A 183 13.80 -27.71 5.02
N PRO A 184 12.89 -28.34 4.25
CA PRO A 184 13.23 -29.46 3.38
C PRO A 184 14.39 -29.14 2.44
N ILE A 185 14.41 -27.93 1.87
CA ILE A 185 15.44 -27.50 0.92
C ILE A 185 16.81 -27.39 1.60
N ALA A 186 16.88 -26.79 2.80
CA ALA A 186 18.13 -26.74 3.56
C ALA A 186 18.61 -28.14 3.97
N ALA A 187 17.69 -29.01 4.43
CA ALA A 187 18.01 -30.39 4.78
C ALA A 187 18.55 -31.18 3.58
N GLU A 188 17.93 -31.03 2.40
CA GLU A 188 18.38 -31.67 1.17
C GLU A 188 19.73 -31.12 0.72
N ALA A 189 19.94 -29.81 0.73
CA ALA A 189 21.23 -29.21 0.40
C ALA A 189 22.37 -29.75 1.28
N ARG A 190 22.13 -29.89 2.59
CA ARG A 190 23.08 -30.51 3.54
C ARG A 190 23.31 -31.99 3.23
N TYR A 191 22.27 -32.74 2.86
CA TYR A 191 22.39 -34.13 2.42
C TYR A 191 23.24 -34.26 1.16
N LEU A 192 23.00 -33.43 0.15
CA LEU A 192 23.78 -33.41 -1.10
C LEU A 192 25.25 -33.08 -0.84
N LYS A 193 25.54 -32.12 0.05
CA LYS A 193 26.91 -31.82 0.50
C LYS A 193 27.54 -32.99 1.27
N GLY A 194 26.75 -33.75 2.04
CA GLY A 194 27.21 -34.98 2.70
C GLY A 194 27.51 -36.11 1.71
N MET A 195 26.72 -36.22 0.64
CA MET A 195 26.81 -37.28 -0.37
C MET A 195 27.94 -37.03 -1.38
N TYR A 196 28.00 -35.81 -1.93
CA TYR A 196 28.91 -35.44 -3.03
C TYR A 196 30.16 -34.69 -2.56
N GLY A 197 30.24 -34.37 -1.27
CA GLY A 197 31.35 -33.66 -0.62
C GLY A 197 30.99 -32.22 -0.26
N ALA A 198 31.58 -31.71 0.83
CA ALA A 198 31.21 -30.44 1.45
C ALA A 198 31.32 -29.20 0.53
N GLY A 199 32.14 -29.27 -0.52
CA GLY A 199 32.29 -28.21 -1.52
C GLY A 199 31.25 -28.23 -2.65
N THR A 200 30.26 -29.13 -2.60
CA THR A 200 29.18 -29.20 -3.59
C THR A 200 28.37 -27.91 -3.58
N GLN A 201 28.27 -27.26 -4.73
CA GLN A 201 27.42 -26.09 -4.92
C GLN A 201 26.00 -26.56 -5.22
N VAL A 202 25.00 -25.95 -4.61
CA VAL A 202 23.59 -26.29 -4.68
C VAL A 202 22.81 -25.10 -5.19
N VAL A 203 22.02 -25.31 -6.24
CA VAL A 203 21.04 -24.35 -6.76
C VAL A 203 19.66 -24.88 -6.43
N TYR A 204 18.76 -24.01 -5.98
CA TYR A 204 17.33 -24.31 -5.85
C TYR A 204 16.56 -23.61 -6.98
N ALA A 205 15.69 -24.35 -7.67
CA ALA A 205 14.73 -23.79 -8.62
C ALA A 205 13.31 -24.18 -8.22
N GLY A 206 12.46 -23.18 -7.95
CA GLY A 206 11.10 -23.44 -7.51
C GLY A 206 10.31 -22.20 -7.13
N VAL A 207 9.35 -22.38 -6.22
CA VAL A 207 8.38 -21.33 -5.83
C VAL A 207 8.73 -20.66 -4.50
N CYS A 208 9.59 -21.27 -3.68
CA CYS A 208 9.96 -20.74 -2.36
C CYS A 208 11.32 -20.03 -2.42
N ILE A 209 11.37 -18.81 -2.95
CA ILE A 209 12.63 -18.07 -3.14
C ILE A 209 13.31 -17.60 -1.85
N THR A 210 12.66 -17.75 -0.69
CA THR A 210 13.20 -17.44 0.65
C THR A 210 14.34 -18.34 1.13
N GLU A 211 14.65 -19.41 0.40
CA GLU A 211 15.54 -20.50 0.81
C GLU A 211 17.02 -20.29 0.46
N GLY A 212 17.40 -19.14 -0.09
CA GLY A 212 18.80 -18.77 -0.42
C GLY A 212 19.74 -18.61 0.79
N GLY A 213 19.52 -19.38 1.86
CA GLY A 213 20.31 -19.39 3.08
C GLY A 213 21.71 -20.01 2.90
N PRO A 214 22.45 -20.27 3.99
CA PRO A 214 23.86 -20.67 3.94
C PRO A 214 24.11 -22.02 3.24
N ASP A 215 23.07 -22.86 3.11
CA ASP A 215 23.17 -24.18 2.53
C ASP A 215 23.00 -24.17 0.99
N VAL A 216 22.42 -23.12 0.41
CA VAL A 216 22.07 -23.01 -1.02
C VAL A 216 22.79 -21.81 -1.64
N GLU A 217 23.57 -22.03 -2.70
CA GLU A 217 24.38 -20.99 -3.33
C GLU A 217 23.64 -20.13 -4.36
N ALA A 218 22.47 -20.55 -4.83
CA ALA A 218 21.56 -19.71 -5.61
C ALA A 218 20.13 -20.25 -5.52
N ALA A 219 19.15 -19.35 -5.41
CA ALA A 219 17.73 -19.68 -5.51
C ALA A 219 17.14 -18.90 -6.69
N ILE A 220 16.41 -19.59 -7.57
CA ILE A 220 15.78 -19.01 -8.77
C ILE A 220 14.33 -19.44 -8.89
N THR A 221 13.52 -18.63 -9.57
CA THR A 221 12.14 -19.01 -9.92
C THR A 221 12.13 -20.04 -11.07
N LEU A 222 10.98 -20.66 -11.32
CA LEU A 222 10.79 -21.53 -12.49
C LEU A 222 10.83 -20.74 -13.81
N ASP A 223 10.43 -19.46 -13.80
CA ASP A 223 10.56 -18.57 -14.94
C ASP A 223 12.03 -18.23 -15.25
N GLU A 224 12.82 -17.96 -14.21
CA GLU A 224 14.26 -17.77 -14.34
C GLU A 224 14.99 -19.04 -14.79
N LEU A 225 14.50 -20.22 -14.39
CA LEU A 225 14.99 -21.49 -14.92
C LEU A 225 14.74 -21.58 -16.44
N THR A 226 13.56 -21.17 -16.93
CA THR A 226 13.29 -21.07 -18.37
C THR A 226 14.32 -20.17 -19.06
N THR A 227 14.53 -18.97 -18.52
CA THR A 227 15.53 -18.02 -19.03
C THR A 227 16.95 -18.62 -19.04
N LEU A 228 17.33 -19.36 -18.00
CA LEU A 228 18.62 -20.03 -17.91
C LEU A 228 18.75 -21.11 -19.01
N LEU A 229 17.74 -21.94 -19.21
CA LEU A 229 17.72 -22.97 -20.25
C LEU A 229 17.86 -22.35 -21.65
N GLU A 230 17.11 -21.28 -21.93
CA GLU A 230 17.17 -20.54 -23.20
C GLU A 230 18.56 -19.96 -23.47
N ARG A 231 19.19 -19.35 -22.47
CA ARG A 231 20.57 -18.82 -22.57
C ARG A 231 21.60 -19.92 -22.79
N ARG A 232 21.32 -21.15 -22.35
CA ARG A 232 22.14 -22.34 -22.62
C ARG A 232 21.81 -22.99 -23.97
N GLY A 233 20.85 -22.46 -24.72
CA GLY A 233 20.39 -23.02 -25.99
C GLY A 233 19.65 -24.34 -25.82
N VAL A 234 19.09 -24.60 -24.63
CA VAL A 234 18.41 -25.84 -24.28
C VAL A 234 16.90 -25.66 -24.41
N ARG A 235 16.27 -26.61 -25.11
CA ARG A 235 14.84 -26.65 -25.38
C ARG A 235 14.23 -27.86 -24.67
N ILE A 236 13.26 -27.64 -23.77
CA ILE A 236 12.60 -28.71 -22.99
C ILE A 236 11.83 -29.65 -23.92
N ASP A 237 11.09 -29.09 -24.88
CA ASP A 237 10.27 -29.82 -25.86
C ASP A 237 11.09 -30.77 -26.76
N GLN A 238 12.40 -30.55 -26.86
CA GLN A 238 13.32 -31.38 -27.63
C GLN A 238 14.00 -32.47 -26.80
N GLN A 239 13.78 -32.51 -25.49
CA GLN A 239 14.34 -33.55 -24.63
C GLN A 239 13.54 -34.85 -24.73
N ALA A 240 14.22 -35.97 -24.50
CA ALA A 240 13.56 -37.28 -24.43
C ALA A 240 12.53 -37.32 -23.28
N PRO A 241 11.35 -37.95 -23.47
CA PRO A 241 10.32 -38.10 -22.44
C PRO A 241 10.63 -39.21 -21.41
N TYR A 242 11.88 -39.65 -21.37
CA TYR A 242 12.43 -40.61 -20.43
C TYR A 242 13.81 -40.10 -19.98
N PHE A 243 14.31 -40.51 -18.83
CA PHE A 243 15.61 -40.06 -18.34
C PHE A 243 16.74 -40.44 -19.31
N SER A 244 17.40 -39.42 -19.88
CA SER A 244 18.55 -39.61 -20.80
C SER A 244 19.83 -39.97 -20.05
N ARG A 245 19.96 -39.46 -18.82
CA ARG A 245 20.95 -39.89 -17.84
C ARG A 245 20.22 -40.53 -16.69
N LEU A 246 20.61 -41.76 -16.35
CA LEU A 246 20.12 -42.42 -15.14
C LEU A 246 20.45 -41.54 -13.93
N PRO A 247 19.43 -41.07 -13.21
CA PRO A 247 19.55 -40.62 -11.84
C PRO A 247 20.50 -41.47 -11.00
N GLU A 248 21.55 -40.87 -10.43
CA GLU A 248 22.48 -41.59 -9.54
C GLU A 248 21.75 -42.19 -8.32
N GLU A 249 20.64 -41.60 -7.90
CA GLU A 249 19.79 -42.08 -6.81
C GLU A 249 18.41 -42.46 -7.33
N ARG A 250 18.22 -43.74 -7.68
CA ARG A 250 16.98 -44.25 -8.31
C ARG A 250 15.72 -44.09 -7.45
N ARG A 251 15.88 -44.03 -6.12
CA ARG A 251 14.80 -44.04 -5.12
C ARG A 251 13.99 -42.73 -5.11
N ARG A 252 14.55 -41.63 -5.65
CA ARG A 252 13.88 -40.32 -5.77
C ARG A 252 12.74 -40.26 -6.79
N HIS A 253 12.57 -41.30 -7.61
CA HIS A 253 11.49 -41.42 -8.60
C HIS A 253 10.38 -42.36 -8.14
N TRP A 254 10.43 -42.83 -6.89
CA TRP A 254 9.42 -43.71 -6.31
C TRP A 254 8.44 -42.97 -5.40
N SER A 255 8.64 -41.66 -5.20
CA SER A 255 7.88 -40.85 -4.27
C SER A 255 7.77 -39.42 -4.75
N THR A 256 6.59 -38.82 -4.63
CA THR A 256 6.42 -37.37 -4.74
C THR A 256 6.54 -36.73 -3.37
N ALA A 257 7.20 -35.57 -3.33
CA ALA A 257 7.26 -34.71 -2.14
C ALA A 257 5.84 -34.43 -1.64
N GLY A 258 5.59 -34.66 -0.35
CA GLY A 258 4.24 -34.72 0.22
C GLY A 258 4.05 -33.84 1.44
N GLY A 259 5.05 -33.05 1.82
CA GLY A 259 5.03 -32.27 3.06
C GLY A 259 5.07 -33.17 4.30
N LEU A 260 4.12 -32.97 5.23
CA LEU A 260 4.12 -33.68 6.53
C LEU A 260 4.00 -35.21 6.37
N PRO A 261 4.51 -36.01 7.34
CA PRO A 261 4.36 -37.47 7.32
C PRO A 261 2.89 -37.91 7.22
N LEU A 262 2.62 -39.02 6.50
CA LEU A 262 1.25 -39.54 6.33
C LEU A 262 0.58 -39.87 7.67
N GLU A 263 1.34 -40.30 8.67
CA GLU A 263 0.83 -40.60 10.01
C GLU A 263 0.21 -39.37 10.69
N LEU A 264 0.86 -38.21 10.57
CA LEU A 264 0.32 -36.94 11.08
C LEU A 264 -0.92 -36.51 10.28
N LEU A 265 -0.87 -36.66 8.95
CA LEU A 265 -1.97 -36.26 8.07
C LEU A 265 -3.25 -37.10 8.29
N ARG A 266 -3.13 -38.35 8.75
CA ARG A 266 -4.29 -39.19 9.10
C ARG A 266 -5.09 -38.65 10.30
N GLU A 267 -4.49 -37.80 11.11
CA GLU A 267 -5.12 -37.16 12.27
C GLU A 267 -5.82 -35.84 11.91
N GLU A 268 -5.76 -35.44 10.63
CA GLU A 268 -6.47 -34.29 10.09
C GLU A 268 -7.98 -34.52 10.15
N SER A 269 -8.60 -34.06 11.24
CA SER A 269 -10.05 -33.96 11.37
C SER A 269 -10.42 -32.69 12.12
N HIS A 270 -11.61 -32.14 11.85
CA HIS A 270 -12.10 -30.95 12.54
C HIS A 270 -12.20 -31.11 14.07
N ALA A 271 -12.35 -32.35 14.54
CA ALA A 271 -12.44 -32.68 15.96
C ALA A 271 -11.07 -32.96 16.61
N SER A 272 -9.99 -33.04 15.82
CA SER A 272 -8.68 -33.36 16.33
C SER A 272 -8.20 -32.26 17.28
N ARG A 273 -7.92 -32.65 18.52
CA ARG A 273 -7.27 -31.78 19.50
C ARG A 273 -5.75 -31.84 19.41
N ARG A 274 -5.22 -32.85 18.72
CA ARG A 274 -3.78 -33.12 18.57
C ARG A 274 -3.22 -32.47 17.30
N PHE A 275 -4.03 -32.36 16.25
CA PHE A 275 -3.62 -31.79 14.96
C PHE A 275 -4.58 -30.69 14.51
N ARG A 276 -4.03 -29.54 14.10
CA ARG A 276 -4.78 -28.40 13.57
C ARG A 276 -4.18 -27.97 12.24
N LYS A 277 -4.96 -28.09 11.17
CA LYS A 277 -4.62 -27.58 9.85
C LYS A 277 -5.05 -26.13 9.72
N VAL A 278 -4.11 -25.25 9.37
CA VAL A 278 -4.33 -23.82 9.23
C VAL A 278 -3.74 -23.35 7.89
N ARG A 279 -4.46 -22.50 7.17
CA ARG A 279 -4.05 -21.97 5.87
C ARG A 279 -4.25 -20.46 5.85
N GLY A 280 -3.27 -19.75 5.30
CA GLY A 280 -3.26 -18.28 5.24
C GLY A 280 -2.48 -17.65 6.39
N LEU A 281 -1.79 -16.55 6.09
CA LEU A 281 -0.98 -15.81 7.06
C LEU A 281 -1.82 -15.07 8.10
N GLY A 282 -3.06 -14.70 7.78
CA GLY A 282 -3.96 -14.00 8.71
C GLY A 282 -4.30 -14.77 9.98
N ALA A 283 -4.09 -16.09 10.01
CA ALA A 283 -4.31 -16.91 11.20
C ALA A 283 -3.22 -16.73 12.28
N LEU A 284 -2.04 -16.23 11.93
CA LEU A 284 -0.90 -16.12 12.86
C LEU A 284 -1.22 -15.23 14.07
N GLY A 285 -1.92 -14.10 13.87
CA GLY A 285 -2.32 -13.23 14.99
C GLY A 285 -3.27 -13.91 15.98
N GLY A 286 -4.19 -14.75 15.48
CA GLY A 286 -5.07 -15.56 16.34
C GLY A 286 -4.31 -16.64 17.11
N ILE A 287 -3.35 -17.30 16.46
CA ILE A 287 -2.47 -18.29 17.09
C ILE A 287 -1.59 -17.63 18.16
N ALA A 288 -0.99 -16.49 17.85
CA ALA A 288 -0.20 -15.68 18.78
C ALA A 288 -0.99 -15.34 20.04
N ARG A 289 -2.20 -14.81 19.88
CA ARG A 289 -3.09 -14.52 21.02
C ARG A 289 -3.41 -15.77 21.83
N ALA A 290 -3.85 -16.85 21.17
CA ALA A 290 -4.25 -18.08 21.84
C ALA A 290 -3.09 -18.68 22.67
N VAL A 291 -1.88 -18.70 22.12
CA VAL A 291 -0.73 -19.37 22.74
C VAL A 291 -0.01 -18.46 23.73
N ALA A 292 0.27 -17.21 23.35
CA ALA A 292 1.09 -16.30 24.15
C ALA A 292 0.30 -15.57 25.25
N VAL A 293 -0.97 -15.21 24.96
CA VAL A 293 -1.83 -14.47 25.90
C VAL A 293 -2.74 -15.43 26.66
N ASP A 294 -3.55 -16.21 25.95
CA ASP A 294 -4.58 -17.05 26.57
C ASP A 294 -4.03 -18.39 27.10
N ARG A 295 -2.76 -18.70 26.79
CA ARG A 295 -2.06 -19.93 27.22
C ARG A 295 -2.79 -21.23 26.83
N ILE A 296 -3.44 -21.21 25.68
CA ILE A 296 -4.14 -22.36 25.11
C ILE A 296 -3.15 -23.28 24.40
N GLU A 297 -3.17 -24.56 24.76
CA GLU A 297 -2.43 -25.60 24.03
C GLU A 297 -3.16 -25.97 22.74
N LEU A 298 -2.51 -25.70 21.61
CA LEU A 298 -3.04 -25.91 20.28
C LEU A 298 -2.57 -27.22 19.65
N GLY A 299 -1.83 -28.04 20.39
CA GLY A 299 -1.21 -29.22 19.82
C GLY A 299 -0.34 -28.88 18.61
N PHE A 300 -0.39 -29.73 17.58
CA PHE A 300 0.41 -29.58 16.38
C PHE A 300 -0.34 -28.70 15.38
N VAL A 301 0.27 -27.59 15.00
CA VAL A 301 -0.30 -26.60 14.09
C VAL A 301 0.42 -26.71 12.74
N ASP A 302 -0.23 -27.35 11.77
CA ASP A 302 0.18 -27.36 10.38
C ASP A 302 -0.30 -26.06 9.70
N ILE A 303 0.54 -25.03 9.74
CA ILE A 303 0.26 -23.74 9.10
C ILE A 303 1.08 -23.56 7.81
N LEU A 304 0.41 -23.08 6.75
CA LEU A 304 1.02 -22.65 5.49
C LEU A 304 0.36 -21.36 5.00
N PRO A 305 1.06 -20.51 4.21
CA PRO A 305 0.47 -19.27 3.68
C PRO A 305 -0.61 -19.52 2.62
N CYS A 306 -0.58 -20.70 1.99
CA CYS A 306 -1.44 -21.12 0.88
C CYS A 306 -1.79 -22.61 1.03
N GLU A 307 -2.64 -23.17 0.15
CA GLU A 307 -3.10 -24.57 0.17
C GLU A 307 -2.01 -25.63 -0.18
N GLY A 308 -0.74 -25.30 0.05
CA GLY A 308 0.45 -26.04 -0.36
C GLY A 308 1.23 -25.32 -1.44
N CYS A 309 2.42 -25.84 -1.78
CA CYS A 309 3.31 -25.20 -2.75
C CYS A 309 2.71 -25.08 -4.17
N LEU A 310 1.75 -25.93 -4.54
CA LEU A 310 1.01 -25.80 -5.82
C LEU A 310 0.01 -24.63 -5.86
N ASP A 311 -0.35 -24.09 -4.70
CA ASP A 311 -1.13 -22.84 -4.53
C ASP A 311 -0.20 -21.64 -4.28
N HIS A 312 1.12 -21.79 -4.47
CA HIS A 312 2.04 -20.70 -4.27
C HIS A 312 1.82 -19.60 -5.32
N PRO A 313 1.78 -18.31 -4.93
CA PRO A 313 1.51 -17.19 -5.83
C PRO A 313 2.40 -17.10 -7.09
N LEU A 314 3.60 -17.69 -7.04
CA LEU A 314 4.54 -17.73 -8.17
C LEU A 314 4.12 -18.67 -9.31
N LEU A 315 3.16 -19.55 -9.09
CA LEU A 315 2.62 -20.42 -10.15
C LEU A 315 1.46 -19.78 -10.91
N GLY A 316 1.01 -18.60 -10.47
CA GLY A 316 -0.15 -17.91 -11.03
C GLY A 316 -1.37 -17.98 -10.10
N PRO A 317 -2.56 -17.70 -10.62
CA PRO A 317 -3.76 -17.50 -9.80
C PRO A 317 -4.25 -18.80 -9.16
N LYS A 318 -5.00 -18.66 -8.05
CA LYS A 318 -5.45 -19.78 -7.18
C LYS A 318 -6.52 -20.66 -7.82
N ASP A 319 -7.32 -20.14 -8.73
CA ASP A 319 -8.38 -20.87 -9.44
C ASP A 319 -7.83 -22.01 -10.32
N GLU A 320 -6.58 -21.94 -10.75
CA GLU A 320 -5.91 -23.03 -11.46
C GLU A 320 -5.37 -24.16 -10.55
N LEU A 321 -5.45 -24.01 -9.23
CA LEU A 321 -4.90 -24.99 -8.28
C LEU A 321 -5.42 -26.40 -8.54
N PHE A 322 -6.71 -26.54 -8.87
CA PHE A 322 -7.31 -27.83 -9.21
C PHE A 322 -6.57 -28.48 -10.39
N ARG A 323 -6.39 -27.75 -11.50
CA ARG A 323 -5.68 -28.23 -12.68
C ARG A 323 -4.23 -28.60 -12.36
N ARG A 324 -3.52 -27.79 -11.58
CA ARG A 324 -2.13 -28.06 -11.18
C ARG A 324 -2.00 -29.35 -10.35
N ARG A 325 -2.95 -29.61 -9.44
CA ARG A 325 -3.00 -30.85 -8.66
C ARG A 325 -3.23 -32.07 -9.54
N GLU A 326 -4.14 -31.99 -10.51
CA GLU A 326 -4.39 -33.10 -11.45
C GLU A 326 -3.17 -33.38 -12.33
N ILE A 327 -2.47 -32.34 -12.81
CA ILE A 327 -1.22 -32.50 -13.57
C ILE A 327 -0.17 -33.23 -12.74
N VAL A 328 0.10 -32.77 -11.53
CA VAL A 328 1.11 -33.41 -10.66
C VAL A 328 0.69 -34.84 -10.33
N GLY A 329 -0.58 -35.07 -9.97
CA GLY A 329 -1.10 -36.41 -9.66
C GLY A 329 -1.04 -37.38 -10.85
N ALA A 330 -1.10 -36.88 -12.09
CA ALA A 330 -1.01 -37.70 -13.30
C ALA A 330 0.41 -37.91 -13.82
N THR A 331 1.37 -37.05 -13.45
CA THR A 331 2.73 -37.04 -14.02
C THR A 331 3.82 -37.46 -13.03
N GLU A 332 3.57 -37.32 -11.73
CA GLU A 332 4.53 -37.67 -10.68
C GLU A 332 4.11 -38.98 -9.96
N PRO A 333 5.07 -39.74 -9.40
CA PRO A 333 4.79 -41.01 -8.73
C PRO A 333 3.99 -40.83 -7.43
N THR A 334 3.26 -41.85 -6.99
CA THR A 334 2.64 -41.81 -5.65
C THR A 334 3.70 -41.69 -4.56
N ARG A 335 3.38 -41.04 -3.43
CA ARG A 335 4.26 -40.98 -2.26
C ARG A 335 4.63 -42.39 -1.78
N ALA A 336 5.93 -42.65 -1.61
CA ALA A 336 6.42 -43.93 -1.10
C ALA A 336 6.01 -44.13 0.37
N LEU A 337 5.80 -45.41 0.73
CA LEU A 337 5.55 -45.83 2.12
C LEU A 337 6.85 -46.19 2.87
N GLU A 338 7.94 -46.40 2.12
CA GLU A 338 9.27 -46.72 2.65
C GLU A 338 10.23 -45.54 2.40
N PRO A 339 11.22 -45.32 3.29
CA PRO A 339 12.21 -44.26 3.10
C PRO A 339 12.99 -44.40 1.79
N VAL A 340 13.18 -43.29 1.08
CA VAL A 340 13.98 -43.19 -0.15
C VAL A 340 15.39 -42.66 0.08
N VAL A 341 15.70 -42.14 1.27
CA VAL A 341 17.04 -41.66 1.67
C VAL A 341 18.03 -42.78 1.98
N ASP A 342 19.34 -42.54 1.78
CA ASP A 342 20.41 -43.40 2.30
C ASP A 342 20.60 -43.15 3.79
N GLU A 343 20.29 -44.16 4.63
CA GLU A 343 20.38 -44.05 6.09
C GLU A 343 21.78 -43.68 6.60
N GLY A 344 22.84 -44.17 5.96
CA GLY A 344 24.21 -43.87 6.36
C GLY A 344 24.60 -42.41 6.14
N VAL A 345 24.00 -41.74 5.14
CA VAL A 345 24.14 -40.30 4.93
C VAL A 345 23.14 -39.55 5.82
N ALA A 346 21.87 -39.97 5.84
CA ALA A 346 20.77 -39.30 6.55
C ALA A 346 21.00 -39.17 8.06
N GLN A 347 21.70 -40.11 8.70
CA GLN A 347 22.07 -40.03 10.12
C GLN A 347 23.13 -38.97 10.42
N ARG A 348 23.92 -38.56 9.42
CA ARG A 348 24.97 -37.53 9.55
C ARG A 348 24.49 -36.14 9.18
N VAL A 349 23.32 -36.01 8.56
CA VAL A 349 22.75 -34.73 8.15
C VAL A 349 22.14 -34.03 9.36
N ARG A 350 22.58 -32.80 9.62
CA ARG A 350 21.98 -31.95 10.65
C ARG A 350 20.67 -31.37 10.13
N VAL A 351 19.56 -31.84 10.69
CA VAL A 351 18.20 -31.33 10.42
C VAL A 351 17.74 -30.32 11.47
N GLY A 352 18.27 -30.35 12.69
CA GLY A 352 17.90 -29.41 13.75
C GLY A 352 18.28 -27.96 13.44
N GLU A 353 17.32 -27.05 13.66
CA GLU A 353 17.42 -25.63 13.32
C GLU A 353 17.05 -24.73 14.50
N ALA A 354 17.68 -23.56 14.57
CA ALA A 354 17.38 -22.55 15.59
C ALA A 354 16.84 -21.28 14.93
N PHE A 355 15.76 -20.74 15.48
CA PHE A 355 15.14 -19.52 14.99
C PHE A 355 15.39 -18.37 15.95
N PHE A 356 15.71 -17.21 15.39
CA PHE A 356 16.02 -16.01 16.15
C PHE A 356 15.10 -14.87 15.73
N VAL A 357 14.74 -14.02 16.70
CA VAL A 357 13.97 -12.80 16.45
C VAL A 357 14.67 -11.99 15.36
N ARG A 358 13.92 -11.61 14.33
CA ARG A 358 14.40 -10.63 13.35
C ARG A 358 14.17 -9.26 13.97
N PRO A 359 15.22 -8.45 14.21
CA PRO A 359 15.04 -7.13 14.78
C PRO A 359 14.16 -6.30 13.84
N PRO A 360 13.14 -5.61 14.37
CA PRO A 360 12.24 -4.84 13.54
C PRO A 360 12.99 -3.69 12.87
N THR A 361 12.86 -3.57 11.56
CA THR A 361 13.35 -2.42 10.80
C THR A 361 12.32 -1.32 10.88
N ASN A 362 12.52 -0.41 11.83
CA ASN A 362 11.70 0.78 12.07
C ASN A 362 10.28 0.45 12.60
N GLN A 363 10.09 0.47 13.92
CA GLN A 363 8.77 0.34 14.52
C GLN A 363 8.06 1.70 14.56
N PRO A 364 6.77 1.77 14.24
CA PRO A 364 6.01 2.99 14.43
C PRO A 364 6.00 3.33 15.92
N GLN A 365 6.40 4.56 16.27
CA GLN A 365 6.16 5.05 17.62
C GLN A 365 4.65 5.28 17.74
N ALA A 366 4.02 4.71 18.77
CA ALA A 366 2.57 4.80 18.98
C ALA A 366 2.09 6.26 18.93
N GLU A 367 2.84 7.17 19.55
CA GLU A 367 2.59 8.62 19.56
C GLU A 367 2.53 9.23 18.15
N GLN A 368 3.39 8.77 17.23
CA GLN A 368 3.39 9.27 15.84
C GLN A 368 2.17 8.79 15.07
N ALA A 369 1.79 7.52 15.23
CA ALA A 369 0.59 6.97 14.60
C ALA A 369 -0.68 7.66 15.14
N GLU A 370 -0.77 7.89 16.45
CA GLU A 370 -1.86 8.64 17.08
C GLU A 370 -1.96 10.07 16.52
N ALA A 371 -0.84 10.80 16.42
CA ALA A 371 -0.83 12.15 15.85
C ALA A 371 -1.29 12.20 14.37
N ILE A 372 -1.05 11.12 13.60
CA ILE A 372 -1.53 11.00 12.22
C ILE A 372 -3.05 10.73 12.21
N LEU A 373 -3.55 9.87 13.10
CA LEU A 373 -4.98 9.61 13.24
C LEU A 373 -5.77 10.85 13.63
N GLU A 374 -5.24 11.67 14.55
CA GLU A 374 -5.85 12.95 14.93
C GLU A 374 -6.01 13.91 13.74
N GLN A 375 -5.00 13.96 12.86
CA GLN A 375 -5.05 14.79 11.66
C GLN A 375 -6.13 14.33 10.66
N ILE A 376 -6.27 13.02 10.46
CA ILE A 376 -7.33 12.42 9.64
C ILE A 376 -8.70 12.73 10.26
N GLY A 377 -8.82 12.55 11.58
CA GLY A 377 -10.07 12.72 12.32
C GLY A 377 -11.02 11.53 12.19
N LEU A 378 -12.19 11.67 12.79
CA LEU A 378 -13.22 10.63 12.84
C LEU A 378 -14.27 10.83 11.75
N ALA A 379 -14.92 9.74 11.37
CA ALA A 379 -16.10 9.77 10.50
C ALA A 379 -17.29 10.43 11.22
N PRO A 380 -18.37 10.81 10.50
CA PRO A 380 -19.53 11.49 11.09
C PRO A 380 -20.22 10.75 12.25
N ASN A 381 -20.03 9.43 12.34
CA ASN A 381 -20.54 8.58 13.42
C ASN A 381 -19.60 8.51 14.65
N GLY A 382 -18.50 9.26 14.68
CA GLY A 382 -17.51 9.28 15.76
C GLY A 382 -16.57 8.08 15.78
N ARG A 383 -16.54 7.25 14.74
CA ARG A 383 -15.61 6.10 14.61
C ARG A 383 -14.49 6.40 13.61
N PRO A 384 -13.39 5.63 13.61
CA PRO A 384 -12.41 5.68 12.52
C PRO A 384 -13.09 5.45 11.16
N TRP A 385 -12.53 6.03 10.10
CA TRP A 385 -13.11 5.95 8.77
C TRP A 385 -13.06 4.54 8.18
N ASP A 386 -11.93 3.84 8.34
CA ASP A 386 -11.67 2.46 7.91
C ASP A 386 -12.23 2.12 6.50
N CYS A 387 -12.22 3.10 5.58
CA CYS A 387 -12.87 2.97 4.28
C CYS A 387 -12.07 2.13 3.27
N GLY A 388 -10.81 1.80 3.57
CA GLY A 388 -9.94 1.01 2.68
C GLY A 388 -9.42 1.73 1.42
N ALA A 389 -9.83 2.98 1.18
CA ALA A 389 -9.54 3.68 -0.06
C ALA A 389 -8.05 3.96 -0.29
N CYS A 390 -7.25 4.08 0.79
CA CYS A 390 -5.79 4.23 0.73
C CYS A 390 -5.04 2.89 0.56
N GLY A 391 -5.75 1.77 0.41
CA GLY A 391 -5.17 0.43 0.28
C GLY A 391 -4.90 -0.30 1.60
N TYR A 392 -5.04 0.37 2.75
CA TYR A 392 -4.89 -0.24 4.08
C TYR A 392 -6.25 -0.66 4.65
N ALA A 393 -6.30 -1.78 5.37
CA ALA A 393 -7.55 -2.31 5.91
C ALA A 393 -8.18 -1.42 7.00
N THR A 394 -7.36 -0.70 7.75
CA THR A 394 -7.81 0.21 8.82
C THR A 394 -7.02 1.52 8.79
N CYS A 395 -7.60 2.59 9.34
CA CYS A 395 -6.93 3.86 9.58
C CYS A 395 -5.71 3.68 10.50
N GLN A 396 -5.77 2.75 11.46
CA GLN A 396 -4.64 2.40 12.33
C GLN A 396 -3.46 1.87 11.52
N ALA A 397 -3.69 0.88 10.64
CA ALA A 397 -2.64 0.32 9.79
C ALA A 397 -2.03 1.37 8.85
N PHE A 398 -2.88 2.24 8.28
CA PHE A 398 -2.40 3.38 7.49
C PHE A 398 -1.51 4.32 8.31
N ALA A 399 -1.91 4.66 9.53
CA ALA A 399 -1.18 5.58 10.40
C ALA A 399 0.18 5.00 10.85
N GLU A 400 0.21 3.72 11.19
CA GLU A 400 1.45 2.99 11.50
C GLU A 400 2.41 2.97 10.31
N ALA A 401 1.90 2.65 9.11
CA ALA A 401 2.68 2.70 7.88
C ALA A 401 3.20 4.11 7.56
N ALA A 402 2.38 5.15 7.80
CA ALA A 402 2.77 6.53 7.60
C ALA A 402 3.84 6.99 8.60
N ALA A 403 3.75 6.55 9.87
CA ALA A 403 4.73 6.87 10.91
C ALA A 403 6.15 6.35 10.57
N VAL A 404 6.24 5.20 9.90
CA VAL A 404 7.52 4.63 9.45
C VAL A 404 7.93 5.06 8.04
N GLY A 405 7.23 6.04 7.45
CA GLY A 405 7.55 6.60 6.13
C GLY A 405 7.22 5.70 4.94
N ARG A 406 6.32 4.71 5.11
CA ARG A 406 5.85 3.85 4.00
C ARG A 406 4.71 4.49 3.22
N THR A 407 4.00 5.46 3.78
CA THR A 407 2.99 6.23 3.07
C THR A 407 2.94 7.65 3.64
N THR A 408 2.13 8.51 3.03
CA THR A 408 1.95 9.89 3.50
C THR A 408 0.47 10.21 3.63
N LEU A 409 0.13 11.24 4.42
CA LEU A 409 -1.24 11.74 4.53
C LEU A 409 -1.86 12.12 3.18
N LYS A 410 -1.05 12.42 2.17
CA LYS A 410 -1.53 12.66 0.79
C LYS A 410 -2.18 11.44 0.15
N SER A 411 -1.92 10.24 0.67
CA SER A 411 -2.54 8.99 0.23
C SER A 411 -3.86 8.70 0.97
N CYS A 412 -4.30 9.54 1.92
CA CYS A 412 -5.53 9.37 2.69
C CYS A 412 -6.67 10.22 2.11
N PRO A 413 -7.67 9.63 1.44
CA PRO A 413 -8.76 10.41 0.85
C PRO A 413 -9.58 11.23 1.84
N PRO A 414 -9.96 10.72 3.04
CA PRO A 414 -10.63 11.54 4.06
C PRO A 414 -9.83 12.78 4.48
N TYR A 415 -8.50 12.64 4.63
CA TYR A 415 -7.64 13.76 4.96
C TYR A 415 -7.60 14.79 3.81
N LEU A 416 -7.46 14.34 2.56
CA LEU A 416 -7.49 15.23 1.40
C LEU A 416 -8.80 15.99 1.25
N ASP A 417 -9.93 15.33 1.47
CA ASP A 417 -11.27 15.95 1.41
C ASP A 417 -11.45 17.01 2.51
N LYS A 418 -10.99 16.71 3.73
CA LYS A 418 -10.95 17.67 4.84
C LYS A 418 -10.08 18.88 4.49
N GLN A 419 -8.88 18.66 3.95
CA GLN A 419 -7.99 19.74 3.51
C GLN A 419 -8.61 20.58 2.39
N ALA A 420 -9.24 19.94 1.40
CA ALA A 420 -9.92 20.62 0.30
C ALA A 420 -11.08 21.47 0.83
N THR A 421 -11.89 20.94 1.75
CA THR A 421 -12.99 21.66 2.39
C THR A 421 -12.49 22.84 3.21
N GLN A 422 -11.43 22.66 4.00
CA GLN A 422 -10.82 23.76 4.77
C GLN A 422 -10.26 24.86 3.86
N ALA A 423 -9.58 24.49 2.77
CA ALA A 423 -9.09 25.43 1.78
C ALA A 423 -10.24 26.18 1.07
N GLN A 424 -11.35 25.49 0.78
CA GLN A 424 -12.54 26.13 0.21
C GLN A 424 -13.18 27.12 1.18
N LEU A 425 -13.27 26.79 2.46
CA LEU A 425 -13.79 27.70 3.50
C LEU A 425 -12.87 28.91 3.70
N GLN A 426 -11.56 28.71 3.72
CA GLN A 426 -10.59 29.81 3.79
C GLN A 426 -10.61 30.70 2.54
N ALA A 427 -11.03 30.17 1.39
CA ALA A 427 -11.21 30.93 0.16
C ALA A 427 -12.57 31.67 0.07
N ALA A 428 -13.42 31.61 1.10
CA ALA A 428 -14.73 32.29 1.12
C ALA A 428 -14.62 33.79 1.41
N GLU A 429 -13.58 34.22 2.12
CA GLU A 429 -13.35 35.62 2.50
C GLU A 429 -12.05 36.15 1.88
N ASP A 430 -12.04 37.42 1.46
CA ASP A 430 -10.86 38.11 0.98
C ASP A 430 -9.96 38.48 2.17
N ALA A 431 -8.73 37.95 2.16
CA ALA A 431 -7.80 38.05 3.28
C ALA A 431 -7.42 39.51 3.66
N LEU A 432 -7.56 40.48 2.76
CA LEU A 432 -7.27 41.88 3.05
C LEU A 432 -8.47 42.60 3.68
N THR A 433 -9.67 42.36 3.16
CA THR A 433 -10.86 43.17 3.45
C THR A 433 -11.86 42.49 4.38
N GLY A 434 -11.77 41.16 4.56
CA GLY A 434 -12.73 40.36 5.34
C GLY A 434 -14.12 40.26 4.69
N LEU A 435 -14.29 40.78 3.47
CA LEU A 435 -15.53 40.62 2.69
C LEU A 435 -15.53 39.29 1.95
N ALA A 436 -16.70 38.88 1.46
CA ALA A 436 -16.82 37.67 0.66
C ALA A 436 -15.97 37.76 -0.64
N THR A 437 -15.44 36.63 -1.11
CA THR A 437 -14.69 36.59 -2.38
C THR A 437 -15.64 36.62 -3.59
N PHE A 438 -15.08 36.94 -4.76
CA PHE A 438 -15.81 36.89 -6.04
C PHE A 438 -16.57 35.57 -6.26
N ARG A 439 -16.04 34.44 -5.78
CA ARG A 439 -16.72 33.15 -5.86
C ARG A 439 -18.03 33.14 -5.07
N VAL A 440 -17.99 33.58 -3.81
CA VAL A 440 -19.18 33.65 -2.93
C VAL A 440 -20.21 34.64 -3.50
N LEU A 441 -19.76 35.76 -4.07
CA LEU A 441 -20.62 36.69 -4.80
C LEU A 441 -21.38 36.03 -5.94
N ARG A 442 -20.70 35.29 -6.81
CA ARG A 442 -21.31 34.63 -7.97
C ARG A 442 -22.35 33.60 -7.52
N ASP A 443 -22.03 32.79 -6.52
CA ASP A 443 -22.94 31.77 -6.00
C ASP A 443 -24.17 32.41 -5.33
N ARG A 444 -23.99 33.56 -4.66
CA ARG A 444 -25.09 34.37 -4.13
C ARG A 444 -25.96 34.94 -5.24
N LEU A 445 -25.39 35.58 -6.27
CA LEU A 445 -26.15 36.12 -7.40
C LEU A 445 -27.01 35.04 -8.08
N ALA A 446 -26.45 33.86 -8.34
CA ALA A 446 -27.20 32.74 -8.92
C ALA A 446 -28.37 32.30 -8.03
N SER A 447 -28.15 32.22 -6.71
CA SER A 447 -29.19 31.88 -5.75
C SER A 447 -30.31 32.94 -5.68
N GLU A 448 -29.93 34.21 -5.76
CA GLU A 448 -30.84 35.35 -5.69
C GLU A 448 -31.72 35.48 -6.93
N VAL A 449 -31.16 35.24 -8.12
CA VAL A 449 -31.94 35.15 -9.37
C VAL A 449 -32.95 34.02 -9.29
N ALA A 450 -32.50 32.81 -8.95
CA ALA A 450 -33.41 31.67 -8.84
C ALA A 450 -34.50 31.88 -7.78
N ARG A 451 -34.21 32.61 -6.68
CA ARG A 451 -35.23 32.99 -5.71
C ARG A 451 -36.19 34.02 -6.31
N SER A 452 -35.67 35.09 -6.89
CA SER A 452 -36.47 36.19 -7.46
C SER A 452 -37.45 35.67 -8.51
N ASP A 453 -36.99 34.81 -9.43
CA ASP A 453 -37.83 34.15 -10.43
C ASP A 453 -38.97 33.33 -9.82
N ARG A 454 -38.76 32.69 -8.66
CA ARG A 454 -39.79 31.91 -7.96
C ARG A 454 -40.76 32.78 -7.16
N THR A 455 -40.28 33.84 -6.51
CA THR A 455 -41.07 34.61 -5.54
C THR A 455 -41.67 35.89 -6.13
N GLY A 456 -41.20 36.33 -7.30
CA GLY A 456 -41.57 37.61 -7.91
C GLY A 456 -40.95 38.83 -7.22
N GLN A 457 -40.12 38.65 -6.19
CA GLN A 457 -39.57 39.76 -5.41
C GLN A 457 -38.19 40.21 -5.96
N PRO A 458 -37.97 41.51 -6.17
CA PRO A 458 -36.74 42.01 -6.77
C PRO A 458 -35.54 41.94 -5.79
N PHE A 459 -34.34 42.01 -6.35
CA PHE A 459 -33.11 42.30 -5.61
C PHE A 459 -32.28 43.31 -6.41
N ALA A 460 -31.32 43.95 -5.75
CA ALA A 460 -30.45 44.93 -6.39
C ALA A 460 -28.97 44.59 -6.23
N VAL A 461 -28.18 44.99 -7.22
CA VAL A 461 -26.72 44.86 -7.24
C VAL A 461 -26.11 46.26 -7.28
N LEU A 462 -25.17 46.50 -6.39
CA LEU A 462 -24.33 47.69 -6.37
C LEU A 462 -22.93 47.28 -6.81
N PHE A 463 -22.39 47.93 -7.84
CA PHE A 463 -21.00 47.81 -8.23
C PHE A 463 -20.27 49.08 -7.79
N VAL A 464 -19.30 48.93 -6.90
CA VAL A 464 -18.60 50.01 -6.21
C VAL A 464 -17.13 49.98 -6.61
N ASP A 465 -16.54 51.13 -6.92
CA ASP A 465 -15.12 51.25 -7.22
C ASP A 465 -14.54 52.50 -6.56
N LEU A 466 -13.35 52.36 -5.96
CA LEU A 466 -12.64 53.47 -5.33
C LEU A 466 -12.05 54.42 -6.36
N ASP A 467 -12.56 55.64 -6.36
CA ASP A 467 -12.04 56.70 -7.21
C ASP A 467 -10.61 57.06 -6.81
N ASN A 468 -9.76 57.26 -7.81
CA ASN A 468 -8.36 57.69 -7.65
C ASN A 468 -7.50 56.76 -6.77
N PHE A 469 -7.87 55.48 -6.60
CA PHE A 469 -7.12 54.55 -5.74
C PHE A 469 -5.64 54.41 -6.14
N LYS A 470 -5.35 54.39 -7.45
CA LYS A 470 -3.98 54.42 -7.96
C LYS A 470 -3.19 55.64 -7.46
N GLN A 471 -3.82 56.82 -7.44
CA GLN A 471 -3.18 58.04 -6.94
C GLN A 471 -2.88 57.96 -5.45
N VAL A 472 -3.75 57.30 -4.65
CA VAL A 472 -3.48 57.02 -3.24
C VAL A 472 -2.25 56.14 -3.09
N ASN A 473 -2.15 55.04 -3.86
CA ASN A 473 -0.98 54.17 -3.85
C ASN A 473 0.30 54.91 -4.27
N ASP A 474 0.24 55.70 -5.34
CA ASP A 474 1.38 56.40 -5.90
C ASP A 474 1.90 57.51 -4.95
N GLN A 475 1.02 58.17 -4.19
CA GLN A 475 1.40 59.27 -3.29
C GLN A 475 1.69 58.85 -1.85
N PHE A 476 0.99 57.84 -1.32
CA PHE A 476 1.03 57.45 0.09
C PHE A 476 1.53 56.01 0.31
N GLY A 477 1.81 55.27 -0.76
CA GLY A 477 2.31 53.90 -0.72
C GLY A 477 1.23 52.83 -0.63
N HIS A 478 1.59 51.60 -0.98
CA HIS A 478 0.66 50.47 -1.02
C HIS A 478 0.05 50.11 0.34
N GLU A 479 0.77 50.28 1.45
CA GLU A 479 0.21 50.04 2.78
C GLU A 479 -0.92 51.03 3.12
N ALA A 480 -0.80 52.29 2.71
CA ALA A 480 -1.87 53.27 2.87
C ALA A 480 -3.08 52.91 1.99
N GLY A 481 -2.84 52.43 0.77
CA GLY A 481 -3.89 51.89 -0.09
C GLY A 481 -4.59 50.66 0.52
N ASN A 482 -3.84 49.72 1.09
CA ASN A 482 -4.39 48.56 1.80
C ASN A 482 -5.31 48.99 2.96
N GLU A 483 -4.94 50.03 3.70
CA GLU A 483 -5.79 50.57 4.76
C GLU A 483 -7.07 51.23 4.22
N VAL A 484 -6.98 51.93 3.09
CA VAL A 484 -8.18 52.47 2.39
C VAL A 484 -9.11 51.33 1.97
N LEU A 485 -8.58 50.23 1.42
CA LEU A 485 -9.36 49.05 1.05
C LEU A 485 -10.08 48.43 2.25
N ARG A 486 -9.38 48.23 3.38
CA ARG A 486 -9.98 47.69 4.62
C ARG A 486 -11.15 48.56 5.11
N ARG A 487 -10.98 49.87 5.09
CA ARG A 487 -12.01 50.80 5.58
C ARG A 487 -13.17 50.95 4.61
N ALA A 488 -12.90 50.97 3.30
CA ALA A 488 -13.95 50.98 2.29
C ALA A 488 -14.81 49.70 2.40
N ALA A 489 -14.17 48.55 2.61
CA ALA A 489 -14.85 47.30 2.87
C ALA A 489 -15.74 47.34 4.13
N LEU A 490 -15.24 47.92 5.22
CA LEU A 490 -16.01 48.13 6.45
C LEU A 490 -17.25 49.01 6.21
N GLU A 491 -17.09 50.11 5.45
CA GLU A 491 -18.22 50.97 5.08
C GLU A 491 -19.24 50.20 4.20
N CYS A 492 -18.80 49.37 3.26
CA CYS A 492 -19.69 48.50 2.48
C CYS A 492 -20.48 47.53 3.37
N GLY A 493 -19.84 46.95 4.38
CA GLY A 493 -20.50 46.03 5.32
C GLY A 493 -21.45 46.70 6.33
N THR A 494 -21.19 47.96 6.72
CA THR A 494 -21.93 48.64 7.80
C THR A 494 -23.35 49.04 7.40
N HIS A 495 -23.60 49.29 6.12
CA HIS A 495 -24.88 49.83 5.63
C HIS A 495 -25.85 48.76 5.11
N ILE A 496 -25.50 47.48 5.23
CA ILE A 496 -26.30 46.35 4.74
C ILE A 496 -26.81 45.45 5.85
N ARG A 497 -27.84 44.64 5.55
CA ARG A 497 -28.43 43.68 6.49
C ARG A 497 -27.64 42.39 6.50
N THR A 498 -27.86 41.56 7.51
CA THR A 498 -27.29 40.20 7.60
C THR A 498 -27.73 39.29 6.45
N THR A 499 -28.86 39.59 5.81
CA THR A 499 -29.35 38.88 4.61
C THR A 499 -28.70 39.35 3.32
N ASP A 500 -28.01 40.49 3.33
CA ASP A 500 -27.34 41.03 2.16
C ASP A 500 -25.91 40.50 2.09
N LEU A 501 -25.24 40.70 0.95
CA LEU A 501 -23.85 40.29 0.77
C LEU A 501 -23.02 41.48 0.31
N ALA A 502 -21.83 41.67 0.90
CA ALA A 502 -20.78 42.52 0.34
C ALA A 502 -19.55 41.64 0.03
N ALA A 503 -19.00 41.81 -1.16
CA ALA A 503 -17.88 41.04 -1.67
C ALA A 503 -16.84 41.95 -2.33
N ARG A 504 -15.57 41.53 -2.29
CA ARG A 504 -14.51 42.16 -3.11
C ARG A 504 -14.47 41.49 -4.47
N TYR A 505 -14.67 42.29 -5.53
CA TYR A 505 -14.70 41.79 -6.91
C TYR A 505 -13.27 41.61 -7.45
N GLY A 506 -12.41 42.59 -7.22
CA GLY A 506 -10.99 42.55 -7.59
C GLY A 506 -10.35 43.92 -7.39
N GLY A 507 -9.04 43.98 -7.13
CA GLY A 507 -8.34 45.26 -6.96
C GLY A 507 -9.02 46.19 -5.92
N ASP A 508 -9.58 47.28 -6.40
CA ASP A 508 -10.28 48.35 -5.68
C ASP A 508 -11.80 48.37 -5.89
N GLU A 509 -12.33 47.26 -6.43
CA GLU A 509 -13.73 47.07 -6.76
C GLU A 509 -14.44 46.16 -5.74
N PHE A 510 -15.66 46.57 -5.36
CA PHE A 510 -16.55 45.84 -4.46
C PHE A 510 -17.92 45.67 -5.11
N VAL A 511 -18.61 44.59 -4.76
CA VAL A 511 -19.98 44.35 -5.21
C VAL A 511 -20.84 44.00 -4.01
N MET A 512 -22.05 44.56 -3.99
CA MET A 512 -23.02 44.31 -2.94
C MET A 512 -24.33 43.79 -3.54
N VAL A 513 -24.92 42.78 -2.92
CA VAL A 513 -26.20 42.17 -3.31
C VAL A 513 -27.21 42.43 -2.21
N LEU A 514 -28.21 43.24 -2.53
CA LEU A 514 -29.26 43.68 -1.60
C LEU A 514 -30.54 42.89 -1.84
N VAL A 515 -30.88 42.06 -0.87
CA VAL A 515 -31.97 41.10 -0.95
C VAL A 515 -33.31 41.78 -0.71
N HIS A 516 -34.34 41.41 -1.48
CA HIS A 516 -35.70 41.98 -1.36
C HIS A 516 -35.71 43.52 -1.44
N THR A 517 -34.84 44.07 -2.29
CA THR A 517 -34.60 45.51 -2.40
C THR A 517 -34.70 45.93 -3.86
N GLY A 518 -35.63 46.83 -4.18
CA GLY A 518 -35.72 47.49 -5.48
C GLY A 518 -34.78 48.70 -5.58
N VAL A 519 -34.77 49.35 -6.74
CA VAL A 519 -33.81 50.40 -7.12
C VAL A 519 -33.82 51.60 -6.16
N GLU A 520 -34.97 52.02 -5.64
CA GLU A 520 -35.07 53.14 -4.70
C GLU A 520 -34.37 52.84 -3.36
N GLY A 521 -34.58 51.63 -2.83
CA GLY A 521 -33.90 51.19 -1.61
C GLY A 521 -32.39 51.02 -1.83
N ALA A 522 -32.02 50.48 -2.99
CA ALA A 522 -30.63 50.28 -3.38
C ALA A 522 -29.86 51.60 -3.53
N LEU A 523 -30.48 52.62 -4.13
CA LEU A 523 -29.94 53.98 -4.19
C LEU A 523 -29.69 54.56 -2.79
N GLY A 524 -30.62 54.34 -1.86
CA GLY A 524 -30.46 54.79 -0.48
C GLY A 524 -29.28 54.13 0.25
N VAL A 525 -28.99 52.85 -0.03
CA VAL A 525 -27.80 52.16 0.50
C VAL A 525 -26.53 52.65 -0.21
N ALA A 526 -26.56 52.78 -1.53
CA ALA A 526 -25.44 53.25 -2.33
C ALA A 526 -24.96 54.64 -1.87
N GLU A 527 -25.88 55.59 -1.66
CA GLU A 527 -25.53 56.93 -1.18
C GLU A 527 -24.94 56.93 0.24
N LYS A 528 -25.40 56.04 1.11
CA LYS A 528 -24.81 55.87 2.45
C LYS A 528 -23.38 55.34 2.37
N VAL A 529 -23.14 54.32 1.54
CA VAL A 529 -21.78 53.79 1.30
C VAL A 529 -20.89 54.87 0.72
N ARG A 530 -21.34 55.60 -0.30
CA ARG A 530 -20.60 56.70 -0.93
C ARG A 530 -20.20 57.78 0.08
N ALA A 531 -21.18 58.29 0.84
CA ALA A 531 -20.94 59.30 1.87
C ALA A 531 -20.06 58.78 3.01
N GLY A 532 -20.21 57.50 3.37
CA GLY A 532 -19.41 56.81 4.39
C GLY A 532 -17.93 56.74 4.01
N VAL A 533 -17.63 56.31 2.78
CA VAL A 533 -16.25 56.24 2.27
C VAL A 533 -15.62 57.63 2.15
N GLU A 534 -16.34 58.60 1.60
CA GLU A 534 -15.87 59.99 1.51
C GLU A 534 -15.59 60.59 2.90
N GLY A 535 -16.50 60.36 3.86
CA GLY A 535 -16.35 60.79 5.24
C GLY A 535 -15.20 60.09 5.97
N MET A 536 -14.96 58.81 5.66
CA MET A 536 -13.82 58.04 6.16
C MET A 536 -12.50 58.61 5.64
N GLY A 537 -12.40 58.90 4.35
CA GLY A 537 -11.20 59.53 3.76
C GLY A 537 -10.80 60.82 4.48
N ARG A 538 -11.78 61.70 4.74
CA ARG A 538 -11.56 62.93 5.53
C ARG A 538 -11.09 62.66 6.96
N ARG A 539 -11.70 61.70 7.65
CA ARG A 539 -11.34 61.34 9.05
C ARG A 539 -9.92 60.80 9.17
N VAL A 540 -9.42 60.14 8.12
CA VAL A 540 -8.06 59.57 8.07
C VAL A 540 -7.01 60.60 7.62
N GLY A 541 -7.44 61.82 7.27
CA GLY A 541 -6.54 62.93 6.92
C GLY A 541 -6.14 62.98 5.44
N TYR A 542 -6.82 62.23 4.57
CA TYR A 542 -6.61 62.36 3.12
C TYR A 542 -7.19 63.70 2.62
N PRO A 543 -6.61 64.31 1.57
CA PRO A 543 -7.17 65.49 0.91
C PRO A 543 -8.64 65.30 0.54
N ALA A 544 -9.43 66.36 0.69
CA ALA A 544 -10.86 66.32 0.36
C ALA A 544 -11.07 65.91 -1.10
N GLY A 545 -11.94 64.91 -1.31
CA GLY A 545 -12.24 64.37 -2.64
C GLY A 545 -11.22 63.35 -3.17
N LEU A 546 -10.12 63.08 -2.46
CA LEU A 546 -9.13 62.08 -2.91
C LEU A 546 -9.65 60.65 -2.76
N VAL A 547 -10.20 60.30 -1.58
CA VAL A 547 -10.77 58.97 -1.30
C VAL A 547 -12.28 59.06 -1.39
N THR A 548 -12.83 58.64 -2.53
CA THR A 548 -14.26 58.61 -2.82
C THR A 548 -14.60 57.31 -3.56
N VAL A 549 -15.88 57.01 -3.77
CA VAL A 549 -16.32 55.87 -4.58
C VAL A 549 -17.33 56.31 -5.61
N SER A 550 -17.26 55.68 -6.78
CA SER A 550 -18.34 55.69 -7.76
C SER A 550 -19.14 54.41 -7.61
N ILE A 551 -20.47 54.48 -7.72
CA ILE A 551 -21.35 53.32 -7.53
C ILE A 551 -22.37 53.21 -8.67
N GLY A 552 -22.41 52.05 -9.31
CA GLY A 552 -23.46 51.67 -10.25
C GLY A 552 -24.51 50.79 -9.60
N VAL A 553 -25.79 51.08 -9.83
CA VAL A 553 -26.92 50.34 -9.27
C VAL A 553 -27.75 49.71 -10.40
N ALA A 554 -28.02 48.42 -10.27
CA ALA A 554 -28.96 47.71 -11.12
C ALA A 554 -29.96 46.89 -10.29
N GLU A 555 -31.22 46.87 -10.73
CA GLU A 555 -32.27 46.04 -10.15
C GLU A 555 -32.49 44.82 -11.05
N PHE A 556 -32.67 43.65 -10.42
CA PHE A 556 -33.21 42.48 -11.08
C PHE A 556 -34.66 42.26 -10.63
N ALA A 557 -35.57 42.20 -11.61
CA ALA A 557 -36.99 41.91 -11.41
C ALA A 557 -37.48 40.91 -12.48
N PRO A 558 -38.19 39.83 -12.09
CA PRO A 558 -38.66 38.83 -13.05
C PRO A 558 -39.58 39.44 -14.12
N GLY A 559 -39.29 39.17 -15.39
CA GLY A 559 -40.10 39.61 -16.53
C GLY A 559 -39.95 41.08 -16.95
N VAL A 560 -39.17 41.89 -16.21
CA VAL A 560 -38.96 43.33 -16.48
C VAL A 560 -37.46 43.70 -16.45
N GLY A 561 -36.57 42.73 -16.24
CA GLY A 561 -35.11 42.94 -16.15
C GLY A 561 -34.30 41.94 -16.99
N PRO A 562 -32.99 42.17 -17.12
CA PRO A 562 -32.11 41.32 -17.92
C PRO A 562 -31.69 40.06 -17.12
N ALA A 563 -31.12 39.04 -17.76
CA ALA A 563 -30.81 37.74 -17.13
C ALA A 563 -29.74 37.84 -16.00
N ALA A 564 -29.47 36.74 -15.29
CA ALA A 564 -28.55 36.70 -14.13
C ALA A 564 -27.18 37.33 -14.36
N GLU A 565 -26.54 37.05 -15.50
CA GLU A 565 -25.23 37.61 -15.87
C GLU A 565 -25.35 39.08 -16.29
N ASP A 566 -26.55 39.51 -16.67
CA ASP A 566 -26.79 40.87 -17.15
C ASP A 566 -27.00 41.88 -16.01
N VAL A 567 -27.49 41.49 -14.82
CA VAL A 567 -27.69 42.48 -13.73
C VAL A 567 -26.35 43.02 -13.21
N LEU A 568 -25.33 42.16 -13.11
CA LEU A 568 -24.00 42.59 -12.71
C LEU A 568 -23.35 43.47 -13.77
N VAL A 569 -23.50 43.12 -15.06
CA VAL A 569 -23.05 43.93 -16.20
C VAL A 569 -23.80 45.26 -16.26
N ALA A 570 -25.09 45.29 -15.94
CA ALA A 570 -25.88 46.52 -15.88
C ALA A 570 -25.40 47.43 -14.74
N ALA A 571 -25.05 46.87 -13.58
CA ALA A 571 -24.46 47.61 -12.48
C ALA A 571 -23.07 48.17 -12.85
N ASP A 572 -22.22 47.39 -13.52
CA ASP A 572 -20.92 47.85 -14.02
C ASP A 572 -21.04 48.97 -15.07
N ARG A 573 -21.99 48.85 -16.02
CA ARG A 573 -22.29 49.94 -16.97
C ARG A 573 -22.77 51.20 -16.26
N ALA A 574 -23.59 51.06 -15.22
CA ALA A 574 -24.02 52.19 -14.42
C ALA A 574 -22.83 52.83 -13.66
N LEU A 575 -21.91 52.02 -13.15
CA LEU A 575 -20.68 52.48 -12.51
C LEU A 575 -19.82 53.29 -13.48
N TYR A 576 -19.66 52.80 -14.71
CA TYR A 576 -18.95 53.54 -15.75
C TYR A 576 -19.56 54.92 -16.00
N ARG A 577 -20.90 55.04 -15.99
CA ARG A 577 -21.58 56.34 -16.09
C ARG A 577 -21.32 57.25 -14.90
N ALA A 578 -21.34 56.71 -13.68
CA ALA A 578 -20.97 57.46 -12.48
C ALA A 578 -19.53 58.00 -12.58
N LYS A 579 -18.58 57.20 -13.07
CA LYS A 579 -17.20 57.65 -13.31
C LYS A 579 -17.11 58.74 -14.39
N ALA A 580 -17.84 58.57 -15.50
CA ALA A 580 -17.82 59.51 -16.62
C ALA A 580 -18.45 60.88 -16.27
N ALA A 581 -19.48 60.90 -15.43
CA ALA A 581 -20.17 62.11 -15.03
C ALA A 581 -19.49 62.87 -13.87
N GLY A 582 -18.24 62.54 -13.52
CA GLY A 582 -17.44 63.30 -12.56
C GLY A 582 -16.99 62.57 -11.30
N ARG A 583 -17.24 61.25 -11.17
CA ARG A 583 -16.90 60.41 -10.00
C ARG A 583 -17.63 60.85 -8.71
N ASN A 584 -17.37 60.17 -7.59
CA ASN A 584 -18.01 60.40 -6.29
C ASN A 584 -19.55 60.54 -6.38
N GLN A 585 -20.20 59.61 -7.07
CA GLN A 585 -21.65 59.64 -7.26
C GLN A 585 -22.23 58.25 -7.53
N VAL A 586 -23.55 58.16 -7.44
CA VAL A 586 -24.32 56.96 -7.74
C VAL A 586 -25.05 57.13 -9.07
N ALA A 587 -25.02 56.11 -9.92
CA ALA A 587 -25.79 56.07 -11.16
C ALA A 587 -26.57 54.75 -11.28
N THR A 588 -27.70 54.76 -12.00
CA THR A 588 -28.54 53.56 -12.24
C THR A 588 -28.46 53.10 -13.69
N GLY A 589 -28.86 51.84 -13.97
CA GLY A 589 -29.15 51.30 -15.31
C GLY A 589 -30.26 52.06 -16.06
N GLU A 590 -30.21 52.13 -17.39
CA GLU A 590 -31.39 52.57 -18.19
C GLU A 590 -32.41 51.41 -18.17
N ARG A 591 -33.69 51.73 -17.94
CA ARG A 591 -34.77 50.74 -17.85
C ARG A 591 -35.07 50.10 -19.19
#